data_AF-A0A1H7C3Y1-F1
#
_entry.id   AF-A0A1H7C3Y1-F1
#
_cell.length_a   1.000
_cell.length_b   1.000
_cell.length_c   1.000
_cell.angle_alpha   90.00
_cell.angle_beta   90.00
_cell.angle_gamma   90.00
#
_symmetry.space_group_name_H-M   'P 1'
#
loop_
_entity.id
_entity.type
_entity.pdbx_description
1 polymer ?
#
loop_
_entity_poly.entity_id
_entity_poly.type
_entity_poly.pdbx_seq_one_letter_code
_entity_poly.pdbx_strand_id
1 'polypeptide(L)'
;MTTAYELEIKAQCPQAEIVYELFHVVAKYGREVIDRVRVDQANQLRHDRPARKVLKSSRWLLLRNRHNLGPEQSVHLKELLAANQPLLCVYVLRDELKRLWFYRKPAWAQKAWEQWI
;
A
#
# COMPACT_ATOMS: atom_id res chain seq x y z
N MET A 1 -8.91 -14.31 -7.21
CA MET A 1 -9.96 -15.08 -7.89
C MET A 1 -10.57 -14.22 -8.98
N THR A 2 -10.91 -14.83 -10.11
CA THR A 2 -11.65 -14.20 -11.20
C THR A 2 -13.14 -14.28 -10.91
N THR A 3 -13.89 -13.24 -11.26
CA THR A 3 -15.35 -13.16 -11.08
C THR A 3 -16.07 -14.37 -11.68
N ALA A 4 -15.61 -14.89 -12.81
CA ALA A 4 -16.17 -16.09 -13.44
C ALA A 4 -16.08 -17.33 -12.54
N TYR A 5 -14.98 -17.51 -11.80
CA TYR A 5 -14.80 -18.65 -10.91
C TYR A 5 -15.78 -18.61 -9.71
N GLU A 6 -16.01 -17.42 -9.16
CA GLU A 6 -16.98 -17.22 -8.08
C GLU A 6 -18.42 -17.47 -8.54
N LEU A 7 -18.76 -17.11 -9.78
CA LEU A 7 -20.06 -17.38 -10.39
C LEU A 7 -20.30 -18.88 -10.57
N GLU A 8 -19.31 -19.61 -11.09
CA GLU A 8 -19.41 -21.06 -11.27
C GLU A 8 -19.53 -21.80 -9.93
N ILE A 9 -18.76 -21.40 -8.90
CA ILE A 9 -18.90 -21.98 -7.56
C ILE A 9 -20.33 -21.77 -7.03
N LYS A 10 -20.88 -20.58 -7.17
CA LYS A 10 -22.25 -20.29 -6.71
C LYS A 10 -23.31 -21.09 -7.47
N ALA A 11 -23.10 -21.33 -8.77
CA ALA A 11 -24.04 -22.08 -9.60
C ALA A 11 -23.97 -23.59 -9.36
N GLN A 12 -22.77 -24.16 -9.30
CA GLN A 12 -22.56 -25.62 -9.25
C GLN A 12 -22.41 -26.15 -7.83
N CYS A 13 -21.91 -25.33 -6.90
CA CYS A 13 -21.60 -25.68 -5.52
C CYS A 13 -22.19 -24.65 -4.54
N PRO A 14 -23.53 -24.49 -4.47
CA PRO A 14 -24.16 -23.42 -3.70
C PRO A 14 -23.90 -23.49 -2.18
N GLN A 15 -23.50 -24.66 -1.67
CA GLN A 15 -23.14 -24.85 -0.27
C GLN A 15 -21.66 -24.59 0.03
N ALA A 16 -20.83 -24.35 -0.99
CA ALA A 16 -19.40 -24.10 -0.79
C ALA A 16 -19.15 -22.66 -0.36
N GLU A 17 -18.33 -22.48 0.66
CA GLU A 17 -17.86 -21.16 1.09
C GLU A 17 -16.67 -20.71 0.23
N ILE A 18 -16.72 -19.47 -0.24
CA ILE A 18 -15.61 -18.84 -0.96
C ILE A 18 -14.69 -18.17 0.06
N VAL A 19 -13.49 -18.72 0.23
CA VAL A 19 -12.48 -18.20 1.16
C VAL A 19 -11.35 -17.53 0.39
N TYR A 20 -11.06 -16.27 0.70
CA TYR A 20 -9.92 -15.55 0.15
C TYR A 20 -8.69 -15.76 1.04
N GLU A 21 -7.67 -16.37 0.46
CA GLU A 21 -6.38 -16.53 1.12
C GLU A 21 -5.55 -15.22 1.02
N LEU A 22 -4.69 -14.99 2.03
CA LEU A 22 -3.89 -13.80 2.25
C LEU A 22 -3.14 -13.33 0.99
N PHE A 23 -2.45 -14.24 0.30
CA PHE A 23 -1.67 -13.91 -0.90
C PHE A 23 -2.55 -13.24 -1.95
N HIS A 24 -3.75 -13.76 -2.21
CA HIS A 24 -4.64 -13.24 -3.24
C HIS A 24 -5.14 -11.83 -2.91
N VAL A 25 -5.49 -11.58 -1.65
CA VAL A 25 -5.95 -10.26 -1.20
C VAL A 25 -4.83 -9.24 -1.28
N VAL A 26 -3.64 -9.58 -0.78
CA VAL A 26 -2.47 -8.71 -0.81
C VAL A 26 -2.02 -8.42 -2.24
N ALA A 27 -2.02 -9.44 -3.12
CA ALA A 27 -1.67 -9.27 -4.53
C ALA A 27 -2.68 -8.39 -5.27
N LYS A 28 -3.98 -8.54 -4.98
CA LYS A 28 -5.03 -7.68 -5.54
C LYS A 28 -4.86 -6.23 -5.06
N TYR A 29 -4.65 -6.02 -3.76
CA TYR A 29 -4.40 -4.69 -3.20
C TYR A 29 -3.16 -4.02 -3.83
N GLY A 30 -2.08 -4.79 -4.02
CA GLY A 30 -0.88 -4.29 -4.70
C GLY A 30 -1.18 -3.78 -6.12
N ARG A 31 -1.89 -4.58 -6.91
CA ARG A 31 -2.20 -4.24 -8.32
C ARG A 31 -3.24 -3.14 -8.47
N GLU A 32 -4.27 -3.12 -7.63
CA GLU A 32 -5.40 -2.21 -7.80
C GLU A 32 -5.23 -0.90 -7.05
N VAL A 33 -4.53 -0.90 -5.91
CA VAL A 33 -4.40 0.28 -5.04
C VAL A 33 -2.99 0.87 -5.13
N ILE A 34 -1.96 0.07 -4.82
CA ILE A 34 -0.59 0.57 -4.75
C ILE A 34 -0.10 1.02 -6.12
N ASP A 35 -0.30 0.21 -7.15
CA ASP A 35 0.11 0.56 -8.50
C ASP A 35 -0.62 1.81 -9.00
N ARG A 36 -1.91 1.97 -8.67
CA ARG A 36 -2.65 3.18 -9.04
C ARG A 36 -2.06 4.43 -8.38
N VAL A 37 -1.83 4.39 -7.06
CA VAL A 37 -1.20 5.51 -6.35
C VAL A 37 0.20 5.79 -6.89
N ARG A 38 1.00 4.78 -7.19
CA ARG A 38 2.33 4.96 -7.80
C ARG A 38 2.25 5.68 -9.14
N VAL A 39 1.31 5.29 -10.00
CA VAL A 39 1.09 5.94 -11.30
C VAL A 39 0.65 7.39 -11.11
N ASP A 40 -0.31 7.64 -10.22
CA ASP A 40 -0.83 8.99 -9.97
C ASP A 40 0.25 9.91 -9.42
N GLN A 41 1.05 9.45 -8.44
CA GLN A 41 2.21 10.19 -7.92
C GLN A 41 3.29 10.44 -8.99
N ALA A 42 3.57 9.46 -9.85
CA ALA A 42 4.53 9.64 -10.94
C ALA A 42 4.03 10.63 -12.00
N ASN A 43 2.72 10.67 -12.24
CA ASN A 43 2.09 11.58 -13.20
C ASN A 43 2.06 13.02 -12.71
N GLN A 44 1.92 13.27 -11.41
CA GLN A 44 2.02 14.62 -10.82
C GLN A 44 3.34 15.31 -11.17
N LEU A 45 4.41 14.52 -11.32
CA LEU A 45 5.76 15.00 -11.63
C LEU A 45 6.16 14.78 -13.08
N ARG A 46 5.21 14.46 -13.96
CA ARG A 46 5.49 14.13 -15.37
C ARG A 46 6.13 15.30 -16.11
N HIS A 47 5.66 16.51 -15.82
CA HIS A 47 6.11 17.74 -16.47
C HIS A 47 7.25 18.45 -15.71
N ASP A 48 7.48 18.08 -14.45
CA ASP A 48 8.55 18.63 -13.60
C ASP A 48 9.77 17.69 -13.57
N ARG A 49 10.64 17.85 -14.58
CA ARG A 49 11.88 17.05 -14.70
C ARG A 49 12.83 17.26 -13.51
N PRO A 50 13.07 18.49 -13.00
CA PRO A 50 13.88 18.71 -11.80
C PRO A 50 13.33 17.97 -10.57
N ALA A 51 12.05 18.12 -10.24
CA ALA A 51 11.46 17.46 -9.07
C ALA A 51 11.49 15.93 -9.19
N ARG A 52 11.26 15.40 -10.40
CA ARG A 52 11.40 13.97 -10.68
C ARG A 52 12.82 13.46 -10.47
N LYS A 53 13.84 14.22 -10.90
CA LYS A 53 15.26 13.86 -10.71
C LYS A 53 15.60 13.80 -9.23
N VAL A 54 15.18 14.82 -8.49
CA VAL A 54 15.32 14.92 -7.02
C VAL A 54 14.75 13.69 -6.32
N LEU A 55 13.50 13.32 -6.59
CA LEU A 55 12.87 12.16 -5.94
C LEU A 55 13.60 10.85 -6.24
N LYS A 56 14.07 10.65 -7.48
CA LYS A 56 14.82 9.44 -7.86
C LYS A 56 16.22 9.39 -7.24
N SER A 57 16.91 10.52 -7.10
CA SER A 57 18.28 10.55 -6.57
C SER A 57 18.35 10.56 -5.04
N SER A 58 17.23 10.82 -4.36
CA SER A 58 17.21 11.02 -2.90
C SER A 58 17.03 9.75 -2.06
N ARG A 59 17.20 8.56 -2.66
CA ARG A 59 17.05 7.26 -1.97
C ARG A 59 17.89 7.16 -0.69
N TRP A 60 19.14 7.62 -0.73
CA TRP A 60 20.04 7.56 0.43
C TRP A 60 19.62 8.49 1.56
N LEU A 61 18.90 9.57 1.26
CA LEU A 61 18.41 10.49 2.28
C LEU A 61 17.30 9.86 3.11
N LEU A 62 16.43 9.04 2.50
CA LEU A 62 15.41 8.26 3.21
C LEU A 62 16.00 7.25 4.21
N LEU A 63 17.24 6.80 3.98
CA LEU A 63 17.91 5.79 4.79
C LEU A 63 18.82 6.40 5.86
N ARG A 64 18.95 7.72 5.91
CA ARG A 64 19.89 8.41 6.80
C ARG A 64 19.22 8.78 8.12
N ASN A 65 19.92 8.54 9.23
CA ASN A 65 19.43 8.90 10.55
C ASN A 65 19.27 10.42 10.72
N ARG A 66 18.18 10.84 11.37
CA ARG A 66 17.83 12.27 11.54
C ARG A 66 18.93 13.10 12.20
N HIS A 67 19.66 12.55 13.17
CA HIS A 67 20.76 13.23 13.87
C HIS A 67 22.01 13.44 12.99
N ASN A 68 22.12 12.74 11.84
CA ASN A 68 23.24 12.84 10.91
C ASN A 68 22.93 13.72 9.69
N LEU A 69 21.85 14.51 9.74
CA LEU A 69 21.41 15.37 8.65
C LEU A 69 21.90 16.81 8.84
N GLY A 70 22.48 17.38 7.79
CA GLY A 70 22.69 18.83 7.73
C GLY A 70 21.36 19.60 7.60
N PRO A 71 21.34 20.92 7.84
CA PRO A 71 20.12 21.74 7.78
C PRO A 71 19.37 21.63 6.45
N GLU A 72 20.07 21.77 5.32
CA GLU A 72 19.48 21.66 3.98
C GLU A 72 18.94 20.25 3.70
N GLN A 73 19.68 19.22 4.11
CA GLN A 73 19.25 17.83 4.00
C GLN A 73 17.99 17.55 4.82
N SER A 74 17.84 18.21 5.97
CA SER A 74 16.63 18.08 6.79
C SER A 74 15.41 18.71 6.12
N VAL A 75 15.56 19.83 5.41
CA VAL A 75 14.46 20.44 4.63
C VAL A 75 14.10 19.51 3.47
N HIS A 76 15.11 19.08 2.72
CA HIS A 76 14.94 18.16 1.59
C HIS A 76 14.26 16.85 1.98
N LEU A 77 14.63 16.27 3.13
CA LEU A 77 14.01 15.06 3.64
C LEU A 77 12.52 15.27 3.98
N LYS A 78 12.15 16.43 4.53
CA LYS A 78 10.74 16.73 4.83
C LYS A 78 9.91 16.81 3.56
N GLU A 79 10.39 17.49 2.54
CA GLU A 79 9.72 17.58 1.23
C GLU A 79 9.59 16.19 0.59
N LEU A 80 10.65 15.40 0.65
CA LEU A 80 10.66 14.04 0.14
C LEU A 80 9.66 13.13 0.86
N LEU A 81 9.58 13.22 2.19
CA LEU A 81 8.61 12.46 2.98
C LEU A 81 7.17 12.91 2.70
N ALA A 82 6.93 14.22 2.55
CA ALA A 82 5.63 14.75 2.19
C ALA A 82 5.18 14.23 0.81
N ALA A 83 6.07 14.27 -0.19
CA ALA A 83 5.80 13.75 -1.52
C ALA A 83 5.57 12.21 -1.53
N ASN A 84 6.16 11.47 -0.59
CA ASN A 84 5.94 10.02 -0.47
C ASN A 84 4.77 9.64 0.45
N GLN A 85 4.09 10.61 1.09
CA GLN A 85 3.03 10.32 2.06
C GLN A 85 1.91 9.45 1.49
N PRO A 86 1.38 9.70 0.27
CA PRO A 86 0.31 8.86 -0.28
C PRO A 86 0.77 7.42 -0.51
N LEU A 87 2.00 7.25 -0.97
CA LEU A 87 2.59 5.93 -1.19
C LEU A 87 2.84 5.20 0.14
N LEU A 88 3.34 5.90 1.16
CA LEU A 88 3.50 5.36 2.50
C LEU A 88 2.15 4.91 3.08
N CYS A 89 1.11 5.72 2.93
CA CYS A 89 -0.23 5.44 3.42
C CYS A 89 -0.74 4.09 2.87
N VAL A 90 -0.70 3.89 1.56
CA VAL A 90 -1.19 2.62 0.97
C VAL A 90 -0.33 1.40 1.35
N TYR A 91 0.97 1.57 1.60
CA TYR A 91 1.80 0.49 2.12
C TYR A 91 1.44 0.12 3.57
N VAL A 92 1.23 1.13 4.43
CA VAL A 92 0.79 0.92 5.82
C VAL A 92 -0.58 0.25 5.84
N LEU A 93 -1.53 0.73 5.04
CA LEU A 93 -2.86 0.15 4.93
C LEU A 93 -2.84 -1.30 4.44
N ARG A 94 -1.99 -1.62 3.46
CA ARG A 94 -1.76 -3.01 3.03
C ARG A 94 -1.24 -3.86 4.18
N ASP A 95 -0.29 -3.35 4.96
CA ASP A 95 0.33 -4.12 6.03
C ASP A 95 -0.62 -4.30 7.22
N GLU A 96 -1.45 -3.30 7.55
CA GLU A 96 -2.57 -3.43 8.50
C GLU A 96 -3.60 -4.47 8.01
N LEU A 97 -3.96 -4.46 6.73
CA LEU A 97 -4.87 -5.45 6.14
C LEU A 97 -4.36 -6.88 6.30
N LYS A 98 -3.05 -7.11 6.14
CA LYS A 98 -2.44 -8.44 6.35
C LYS A 98 -2.63 -8.95 7.77
N ARG A 99 -2.71 -8.06 8.77
CA ARG A 99 -2.84 -8.44 10.19
C ARG A 99 -4.12 -9.24 10.45
N LEU A 100 -5.15 -9.07 9.62
CA LEU A 100 -6.42 -9.80 9.73
C LEU A 100 -6.22 -11.32 9.78
N TRP A 101 -5.27 -11.86 9.01
CA TRP A 101 -4.98 -13.30 8.95
C TRP A 101 -4.19 -13.84 10.15
N PHE A 102 -3.63 -12.96 10.99
CA PHE A 102 -2.80 -13.35 12.13
C PHE A 102 -3.52 -13.24 13.48
N TYR A 103 -4.77 -12.77 13.51
CA TYR A 103 -5.57 -12.75 14.73
C TYR A 103 -6.00 -14.16 15.12
N ARG A 104 -5.84 -14.49 16.41
CA ARG A 104 -6.25 -15.79 16.96
C ARG A 104 -7.76 -15.91 17.20
N LYS A 105 -8.47 -14.79 17.32
CA LYS A 105 -9.90 -14.74 17.60
C LYS A 105 -10.63 -14.01 16.47
N PRO A 106 -11.71 -14.58 15.88
CA PRO A 106 -12.46 -13.93 14.82
C PRO A 106 -12.96 -12.52 15.20
N ALA A 107 -13.44 -12.33 16.43
CA ALA A 107 -13.90 -11.03 16.92
C ALA A 107 -12.81 -9.94 16.87
N TRP A 108 -11.53 -10.30 17.03
CA TRP A 108 -10.42 -9.34 16.95
C TRP A 108 -10.13 -8.96 15.50
N ALA A 109 -10.16 -9.93 14.59
CA ALA A 109 -10.04 -9.66 13.16
C ALA A 109 -11.20 -8.76 12.69
N GLN A 110 -12.43 -9.05 13.12
CA GLN A 110 -13.59 -8.24 12.78
C GLN A 110 -13.47 -6.80 13.29
N LYS A 111 -13.08 -6.61 14.56
CA LYS A 111 -12.85 -5.26 15.09
C LYS A 111 -11.74 -4.51 14.34
N ALA A 112 -10.66 -5.19 13.99
CA ALA A 112 -9.58 -4.58 13.21
C ALA A 112 -10.04 -4.22 11.79
N TRP A 113 -10.90 -5.03 11.17
CA TRP A 113 -11.53 -4.74 9.89
C TRP A 113 -12.45 -3.53 9.95
N GLU A 114 -13.29 -3.43 10.98
CA GLU A 114 -14.19 -2.29 11.20
C GLU A 114 -13.44 -0.97 11.45
N GLN A 115 -12.19 -1.04 11.90
CA GLN A 115 -11.30 0.12 12.10
C GLN A 115 -10.40 0.39 10.89
N TRP A 116 -10.44 -0.45 9.87
CA TRP A 116 -9.62 -0.33 8.68
C TRP A 116 -10.29 0.63 7.69
N ILE A 117 -9.84 1.90 7.74
CA ILE A 117 -10.32 3.08 7.00
C ILE A 117 -11.65 3.63 7.51
#